data_AF-A0A561WPU2-F1
#
_entry.id   AF-A0A561WPU2-F1
#
_cell.length_a   1.000
_cell.length_b   1.000
_cell.length_c   1.000
_cell.angle_alpha   90.00
_cell.angle_beta   90.00
_cell.angle_gamma   90.00
#
_symmetry.space_group_name_H-M   'P 1'
#
loop_
_entity.id
_entity.type
_entity.pdbx_description
1 polymer ?
#
loop_
_entity_poly.entity_id
_entity_poly.type
_entity_poly.pdbx_seq_one_letter_code
_entity_poly.pdbx_strand_id
1 'polypeptide(L)'
;MGGSGDHNERLDPVRWRPGRGRLLRLGAVAILLATAAGLIWSRPAAEPCPAPAALGDPIQTIAASGLPATPGASGRPPIPDGTVGVPVRLADPTALALIHPGNRVDLLRLDDEGAGAPVARAALVLDVTGADDPTVGGLLLALDPGQAARAVSAPERGFAVLIRPG
;
A
#
# COMPACT_ATOMS: atom_id res chain seq x y z
N MET A 1 -52.30 63.56 12.76
CA MET A 1 -52.83 62.64 11.72
C MET A 1 -51.81 62.56 10.61
N GLY A 2 -51.51 61.33 10.16
CA GLY A 2 -50.66 61.03 9.00
C GLY A 2 -49.18 60.88 9.39
N GLY A 3 -48.53 59.74 9.28
CA GLY A 3 -48.88 58.52 8.56
C GLY A 3 -47.61 58.00 7.89
N SER A 4 -47.30 56.73 8.14
CA SER A 4 -46.28 55.85 7.57
C SER A 4 -45.41 56.37 6.42
N GLY A 5 -44.11 56.19 6.60
CA GLY A 5 -43.20 55.92 5.49
C GLY A 5 -42.44 54.64 5.82
N ASP A 6 -43.10 53.49 5.74
CA ASP A 6 -42.48 52.17 5.83
C ASP A 6 -41.34 52.09 4.81
N HIS A 7 -40.11 52.03 5.33
CA HIS A 7 -38.91 51.82 4.51
C HIS A 7 -38.97 50.37 4.04
N ASN A 8 -39.62 50.18 2.90
CA ASN A 8 -39.50 48.97 2.09
C ASN A 8 -38.05 48.85 1.63
N GLU A 9 -37.23 48.33 2.54
CA GLU A 9 -35.95 47.69 2.32
C GLU A 9 -36.20 46.52 1.38
N ARG A 10 -36.36 46.85 0.09
CA ARG A 10 -36.42 45.91 -1.01
C ARG A 10 -35.10 45.16 -0.99
N LEU A 11 -35.13 43.98 -0.38
CA LEU A 11 -34.19 42.91 -0.64
C LEU A 11 -34.28 42.60 -2.13
N ASP A 12 -33.50 43.33 -2.92
CA ASP A 12 -33.29 43.03 -4.32
C ASP A 12 -32.62 41.65 -4.35
N PRO A 13 -33.27 40.60 -4.88
CA PRO A 13 -32.64 39.30 -4.96
C PRO A 13 -31.49 39.45 -5.95
N VAL A 14 -30.29 39.64 -5.41
CA VAL A 14 -29.04 39.58 -6.15
C VAL A 14 -29.07 38.27 -6.92
N ARG A 15 -29.35 38.36 -8.22
CA ARG A 15 -29.42 37.21 -9.11
C ARG A 15 -28.01 36.66 -9.18
N TRP A 16 -27.68 35.75 -8.25
CA TRP A 16 -26.46 34.98 -8.19
C TRP A 16 -26.50 34.05 -9.41
N ARG A 17 -26.14 34.59 -10.58
CA ARG A 17 -25.83 33.75 -11.73
C ARG A 17 -24.50 33.07 -11.38
N PRO A 18 -24.47 31.75 -11.16
CA PRO A 18 -23.21 31.05 -11.05
C PRO A 18 -22.45 31.33 -12.34
N GLY A 19 -21.35 32.08 -12.23
CA GLY A 19 -20.57 32.47 -13.38
C GLY A 19 -20.18 31.23 -14.18
N ARG A 20 -20.21 31.32 -15.51
CA ARG A 20 -19.83 30.22 -16.42
C ARG A 20 -18.46 29.60 -16.02
N GLY A 21 -17.56 30.40 -15.45
CA GLY A 21 -16.29 29.92 -14.91
C GLY A 21 -16.40 28.92 -13.74
N ARG A 22 -17.41 29.04 -12.88
CA ARG A 22 -17.65 28.08 -11.78
C ARG A 22 -18.16 26.74 -12.32
N LEU A 23 -19.02 26.76 -13.34
CA LEU A 23 -19.47 25.54 -14.02
C LEU A 23 -18.32 24.83 -14.74
N LEU A 24 -17.45 25.57 -15.42
CA LEU A 24 -16.25 24.99 -16.05
C LEU A 24 -15.29 24.38 -15.04
N ARG A 25 -15.06 25.05 -13.90
CA ARG A 25 -14.24 24.51 -12.81
C ARG A 25 -14.85 23.24 -12.22
N LEU A 26 -16.16 23.22 -11.97
CA LEU A 26 -16.85 22.03 -11.47
C LEU A 26 -16.82 20.88 -12.47
N GLY A 27 -17.01 21.16 -13.77
CA GLY A 27 -16.90 20.16 -14.82
C GLY A 27 -15.49 19.56 -14.90
N ALA A 28 -14.45 20.40 -14.86
CA ALA A 28 -13.06 19.93 -14.86
C ALA A 28 -12.73 19.07 -13.64
N VAL A 29 -13.17 19.49 -12.44
CA VAL A 29 -12.98 18.71 -11.20
C VAL A 29 -13.74 17.37 -11.28
N ALA A 30 -14.97 17.37 -11.79
CA ALA A 30 -15.75 16.14 -11.95
C ALA A 30 -15.10 15.16 -12.93
N ILE A 31 -14.59 15.65 -14.08
CA ILE A 31 -13.86 14.83 -15.05
C ILE A 31 -12.58 14.25 -14.43
N LEU A 32 -11.82 15.07 -13.70
CA LEU A 32 -10.60 14.64 -13.03
C LEU A 32 -10.89 13.53 -12.00
N LEU A 33 -11.91 13.72 -11.16
CA LEU A 33 -12.32 12.74 -10.16
C LEU A 33 -12.83 11.44 -10.79
N ALA A 34 -13.63 11.53 -11.85
CA ALA A 34 -14.12 10.35 -12.58
C ALA A 34 -12.96 9.56 -13.22
N THR A 35 -11.95 10.27 -13.74
CA THR A 35 -10.77 9.63 -14.35
C THR A 35 -9.89 8.97 -13.28
N ALA A 36 -9.67 9.62 -12.14
CA ALA A 36 -8.95 9.04 -11.02
C ALA A 36 -9.66 7.81 -10.43
N ALA A 37 -10.98 7.89 -10.23
CA ALA A 37 -11.80 6.76 -9.80
C ALA A 37 -11.72 5.62 -10.83
N GLY A 38 -11.80 5.96 -12.12
CA GLY A 38 -11.59 5.03 -13.23
C GLY A 38 -10.25 4.30 -13.11
N LEU A 39 -9.13 5.01 -12.93
CA LEU A 39 -7.80 4.40 -12.78
C LEU A 39 -7.67 3.51 -11.53
N ILE A 40 -8.26 3.94 -10.40
CA ILE A 40 -8.24 3.17 -9.16
C ILE A 40 -9.01 1.85 -9.32
N TRP A 41 -10.17 1.89 -9.98
CA TRP A 41 -11.01 0.72 -10.23
C TRP A 41 -10.53 -0.12 -11.41
N SER A 42 -9.81 0.49 -12.36
CA SER A 42 -9.22 -0.17 -13.52
C SER A 42 -7.85 -0.76 -13.20
N ARG A 43 -7.38 -0.69 -11.94
CA ARG A 43 -6.33 -1.61 -11.50
C ARG A 43 -6.85 -3.01 -11.83
N PRO A 44 -6.22 -3.75 -12.76
CA PRO A 44 -6.67 -5.09 -13.07
C PRO A 44 -6.58 -5.86 -11.76
N ALA A 45 -7.74 -6.32 -11.26
CA ALA A 45 -7.74 -7.50 -10.43
C ALA A 45 -6.96 -8.53 -11.26
N ALA A 46 -5.79 -8.94 -10.74
CA ALA A 46 -5.03 -10.02 -11.33
C ALA A 46 -6.03 -11.12 -11.71
N GLU A 47 -6.01 -11.51 -12.99
CA GLU A 47 -7.00 -12.42 -13.57
C GLU A 47 -7.22 -13.64 -12.66
N PRO A 48 -8.48 -14.03 -12.39
CA PRO A 48 -8.76 -15.36 -11.89
C PRO A 48 -8.42 -16.34 -13.02
N CYS A 49 -7.30 -17.04 -12.90
CA CYS A 49 -6.92 -18.07 -13.85
C CYS A 49 -8.04 -19.13 -13.92
N PRO A 50 -8.49 -19.55 -15.13
CA PRO A 50 -9.59 -20.49 -15.28
C PRO A 50 -9.19 -21.90 -14.83
N ALA A 51 -9.97 -22.44 -13.90
CA ALA A 51 -9.89 -23.84 -13.49
C ALA A 51 -10.28 -24.76 -14.67
N PRO A 52 -9.46 -25.75 -15.05
CA PRO A 52 -9.91 -26.80 -15.95
C PRO A 52 -10.86 -27.73 -15.18
N ALA A 53 -12.13 -27.71 -15.56
CA ALA A 53 -13.09 -28.74 -15.18
C ALA A 53 -12.72 -30.06 -15.87
N ALA A 54 -12.29 -31.05 -15.10
CA ALA A 54 -12.34 -32.47 -15.46
C ALA A 54 -12.87 -33.26 -14.25
N LEU A 55 -13.90 -34.06 -14.52
CA LEU A 55 -14.77 -34.77 -13.58
C LEU A 55 -14.02 -35.77 -12.68
N GLY A 56 -14.43 -35.87 -11.40
CA GLY A 56 -14.25 -37.07 -10.58
C GLY A 56 -14.13 -36.86 -9.07
N ASP A 57 -15.27 -36.91 -8.37
CA ASP A 57 -15.55 -37.29 -6.96
C ASP A 57 -14.81 -36.66 -5.73
N PRO A 58 -15.47 -36.57 -4.55
CA PRO A 58 -15.02 -35.78 -3.42
C PRO A 58 -14.31 -36.62 -2.35
N ILE A 59 -13.02 -36.41 -2.13
CA ILE A 59 -12.41 -36.63 -0.80
C ILE A 59 -11.42 -35.49 -0.52
N GLN A 60 -11.77 -34.69 0.49
CA GLN A 60 -10.85 -33.79 1.16
C GLN A 60 -9.65 -34.57 1.69
N THR A 61 -8.43 -34.21 1.30
CA THR A 61 -7.25 -34.36 2.15
C THR A 61 -6.24 -33.30 1.74
N ILE A 62 -5.92 -32.44 2.69
CA ILE A 62 -4.90 -31.40 2.64
C ILE A 62 -3.56 -32.12 2.46
N ALA A 63 -2.95 -32.00 1.27
CA ALA A 63 -1.61 -32.48 1.02
C ALA A 63 -0.83 -31.39 0.30
N ALA A 64 -0.02 -30.68 1.07
CA ALA A 64 1.12 -29.93 0.57
C ALA A 64 2.00 -30.90 -0.22
N SER A 65 2.12 -30.68 -1.53
CA SER A 65 3.08 -31.38 -2.37
C SER A 65 3.54 -30.43 -3.45
N GLY A 66 4.86 -30.23 -3.45
CA GLY A 66 5.54 -29.15 -4.13
C GLY A 66 5.42 -29.20 -5.64
N LEU A 67 5.38 -27.99 -6.22
CA LEU A 67 5.92 -27.73 -7.55
C LEU A 67 6.96 -26.61 -7.41
N PRO A 68 8.05 -26.66 -8.19
CA PRO A 68 9.10 -25.66 -8.15
C PRO A 68 8.51 -24.32 -8.57
N ALA A 69 8.71 -23.29 -7.76
CA ALA A 69 8.40 -21.93 -8.15
C ALA A 69 9.21 -21.59 -9.41
N THR A 70 8.54 -21.51 -10.55
CA THR A 70 9.10 -20.99 -11.80
C THR A 70 9.71 -19.60 -11.49
N PRO A 71 10.97 -19.33 -11.88
CA PRO A 71 11.61 -18.05 -11.58
C PRO A 71 10.82 -16.94 -12.26
N GLY A 72 10.14 -16.13 -11.46
CA GLY A 72 9.49 -14.90 -11.91
C GLY A 72 10.54 -13.98 -12.54
N ALA A 73 10.25 -13.53 -13.76
CA ALA A 73 11.10 -12.76 -14.64
C ALA A 73 11.39 -11.32 -14.16
N SER A 74 11.89 -11.15 -12.93
CA SER A 74 12.14 -9.82 -12.36
C SER A 74 13.20 -9.80 -11.26
N GLY A 75 14.42 -10.31 -11.50
CA GLY A 75 15.60 -10.07 -10.63
C GLY A 75 15.43 -10.38 -9.13
N ARG A 76 14.38 -11.12 -8.75
CA ARG A 76 13.87 -11.23 -7.39
C ARG A 76 14.39 -12.53 -6.77
N PRO A 77 15.02 -12.48 -5.59
CA PRO A 77 15.48 -13.68 -4.92
C PRO A 77 14.32 -14.65 -4.67
N PRO A 78 14.54 -15.97 -4.84
CA PRO A 78 13.56 -16.96 -4.46
C PRO A 78 13.30 -16.88 -2.96
N ILE A 79 12.05 -17.14 -2.55
CA ILE A 79 11.68 -17.20 -1.14
C ILE A 79 12.36 -18.44 -0.53
N PRO A 80 13.17 -18.29 0.55
CA PRO A 80 13.76 -19.42 1.24
C PRO A 80 12.71 -20.36 1.84
N ASP A 81 12.98 -21.67 1.82
CA ASP A 81 12.08 -22.66 2.42
C ASP A 81 11.82 -22.36 3.89
N GLY A 82 10.55 -22.51 4.32
CA GLY A 82 10.13 -22.24 5.69
C GLY A 82 9.98 -20.76 6.06
N THR A 83 10.19 -19.83 5.12
CA THR A 83 9.97 -18.39 5.32
C THR A 83 8.74 -17.88 4.58
N VAL A 84 8.20 -16.76 5.05
CA VAL A 84 7.06 -16.05 4.46
C VAL A 84 7.46 -14.64 4.07
N GLY A 85 6.93 -14.16 2.93
CA GLY A 85 7.12 -12.78 2.49
C GLY A 85 6.23 -11.82 3.27
N VAL A 86 6.83 -10.89 4.03
CA VAL A 86 6.11 -9.90 4.85
C VAL A 86 6.40 -8.49 4.34
N PRO A 87 5.36 -7.69 4.01
CA PRO A 87 5.54 -6.29 3.68
C PRO A 87 5.79 -5.48 4.96
N VAL A 88 6.83 -4.65 4.94
CA VAL A 88 7.28 -3.86 6.08
C VAL A 88 7.49 -2.42 5.64
N ARG A 89 6.90 -1.49 6.40
CA ARG A 89 7.13 -0.05 6.25
C ARG A 89 8.30 0.38 7.12
N LEU A 90 9.22 1.13 6.54
CA LEU A 90 10.32 1.72 7.30
C LEU A 90 9.86 3.02 7.96
N ALA A 91 10.36 3.28 9.15
CA ALA A 91 10.17 4.56 9.84
C ALA A 91 10.91 5.70 9.10
N ASP A 92 12.09 5.38 8.55
CA ASP A 92 12.80 6.25 7.63
C ASP A 92 12.65 5.72 6.19
N PRO A 93 11.81 6.35 5.35
CA PRO A 93 11.58 5.92 3.98
C PRO A 93 12.80 6.17 3.09
N THR A 94 13.71 7.08 3.45
CA THR A 94 14.91 7.38 2.63
C THR A 94 15.90 6.21 2.62
N ALA A 95 15.88 5.36 3.65
CA ALA A 95 16.70 4.16 3.73
C ALA A 95 16.38 3.12 2.65
N LEU A 96 15.19 3.17 2.04
CA LEU A 96 14.81 2.26 0.94
C LEU A 96 15.74 2.41 -0.27
N ALA A 97 16.26 3.60 -0.53
CA ALA A 97 17.15 3.87 -1.66
C ALA A 97 18.50 3.13 -1.55
N LEU A 98 18.88 2.66 -0.36
CA LEU A 98 20.14 1.96 -0.11
C LEU A 98 19.97 0.43 -0.16
N ILE A 99 18.72 -0.06 -0.15
CA ILE A 99 18.40 -1.47 0.02
C ILE A 99 17.99 -2.04 -1.33
N HIS A 100 18.59 -3.19 -1.68
CA HIS A 100 18.32 -3.88 -2.92
C HIS A 100 17.76 -5.29 -2.63
N PRO A 101 16.94 -5.86 -3.53
CA PRO A 101 16.58 -7.27 -3.45
C PRO A 101 17.85 -8.14 -3.38
N GLY A 102 17.87 -9.08 -2.44
CA GLY A 102 19.03 -9.94 -2.16
C GLY A 102 19.84 -9.51 -0.94
N ASN A 103 19.69 -8.26 -0.47
CA ASN A 103 20.37 -7.80 0.74
C ASN A 103 19.86 -8.53 1.99
N ARG A 104 20.71 -8.60 3.01
CA ARG A 104 20.33 -9.09 4.34
C ARG A 104 20.25 -7.92 5.31
N VAL A 105 19.12 -7.83 6.01
CA VAL A 105 18.85 -6.73 6.95
C VAL A 105 18.42 -7.25 8.31
N ASP A 106 18.73 -6.48 9.35
CA ASP A 106 18.13 -6.68 10.68
C ASP A 106 16.94 -5.78 10.84
N LEU A 107 15.82 -6.38 11.25
CA LEU A 107 14.59 -5.66 11.46
C LEU A 107 14.47 -5.30 12.93
N LEU A 108 14.39 -4.00 13.19
CA LEU A 108 14.28 -3.40 14.52
C LEU A 108 12.91 -2.72 14.63
N ARG A 109 12.19 -3.03 15.70
CA ARG A 109 10.96 -2.32 16.07
C ARG A 109 11.35 -1.12 16.92
N LEU A 110 10.98 0.08 16.48
CA LEU A 110 11.17 1.30 17.26
C LEU A 110 10.10 1.40 18.34
N ASP A 111 10.50 1.71 19.56
CA ASP A 111 9.59 2.14 20.62
C ASP A 111 9.36 3.67 20.59
N ASP A 112 8.57 4.17 21.54
CA ASP A 112 8.21 5.58 21.59
C ASP A 112 9.41 6.52 21.80
N GLU A 113 10.49 6.01 22.40
CA GLU A 113 11.76 6.69 22.67
C GLU A 113 12.78 6.52 21.52
N GLY A 114 12.44 5.74 20.49
CA GLY A 114 13.31 5.46 19.35
C GLY A 114 14.34 4.36 19.61
N ALA A 115 14.27 3.64 20.73
CA ALA A 115 15.09 2.48 20.97
C ALA A 115 14.55 1.27 20.16
N GLY A 116 15.49 0.57 19.50
CA GLY A 116 15.18 -0.50 18.56
C GLY A 116 15.20 -1.88 19.23
N ALA A 117 14.03 -2.54 19.34
CA ALA A 117 13.91 -3.92 19.76
C ALA A 117 14.07 -4.89 18.55
N PRO A 118 14.96 -5.89 18.60
CA PRO A 118 15.18 -6.80 17.47
C PRO A 118 13.97 -7.71 17.22
N VAL A 119 13.44 -7.64 15.99
CA VAL A 119 12.36 -8.51 15.50
C VAL A 119 12.94 -9.65 14.69
N ALA A 120 13.81 -9.35 13.72
CA ALA A 120 14.43 -10.36 12.89
C ALA A 120 15.90 -10.02 12.64
N ARG A 121 16.70 -11.07 12.44
CA ARG A 121 18.13 -10.97 12.16
C ARG A 121 18.43 -11.60 10.81
N ALA A 122 19.19 -10.88 9.98
CA ALA A 122 19.66 -11.32 8.66
C ALA A 122 18.52 -11.74 7.70
N ALA A 123 17.36 -11.07 7.82
CA ALA A 123 16.21 -11.28 6.97
C ALA A 123 16.57 -10.93 5.52
N LEU A 124 16.18 -11.80 4.58
CA LEU A 124 16.43 -11.58 3.17
C LEU A 124 15.42 -10.58 2.61
N VAL A 125 15.91 -9.55 1.93
CA VAL A 125 15.06 -8.63 1.16
C VAL A 125 14.67 -9.32 -0.13
N LEU A 126 13.38 -9.64 -0.26
CA LEU A 126 12.81 -10.22 -1.46
C LEU A 126 12.50 -9.14 -2.50
N ASP A 127 12.02 -7.99 -2.06
CA ASP A 127 11.61 -6.91 -2.95
C ASP A 127 11.62 -5.55 -2.27
N VAL A 128 11.64 -4.50 -3.08
CA VAL A 128 11.46 -3.11 -2.63
C VAL A 128 10.29 -2.52 -3.41
N THR A 129 9.17 -2.35 -2.72
CA THR A 129 7.96 -1.75 -3.27
C THR A 129 8.03 -0.23 -3.21
N GLY A 130 7.44 0.45 -4.21
CA GLY A 130 7.42 1.92 -4.26
C GLY A 130 8.82 2.52 -4.40
N ALA A 131 9.69 1.89 -5.20
CA ALA A 131 11.02 2.43 -5.52
C ALA A 131 10.95 3.87 -6.08
N ASP A 132 9.85 4.20 -6.78
CA ASP A 132 9.60 5.53 -7.35
C ASP A 132 8.97 6.52 -6.34
N ASP A 133 8.35 6.03 -5.25
CA ASP A 133 7.76 6.84 -4.19
C ASP A 133 8.00 6.19 -2.80
N PRO A 134 9.05 6.61 -2.08
CA PRO A 134 9.43 5.99 -0.82
C PRO A 134 8.42 6.27 0.30
N THR A 135 7.53 7.27 0.15
CA THR A 135 6.49 7.57 1.15
C THR A 135 5.35 6.55 1.15
N VAL A 136 5.13 5.89 0.00
CA VAL A 136 4.18 4.79 -0.18
C VAL A 136 4.93 3.44 -0.32
N GLY A 137 6.26 3.49 -0.34
CA GLY A 137 7.19 2.38 -0.52
C GLY A 137 7.53 1.59 0.75
N GLY A 138 8.12 0.42 0.59
CA GLY A 138 8.38 -0.52 1.68
C GLY A 138 9.14 -1.76 1.24
N LEU A 139 9.61 -2.53 2.21
CA LEU A 139 10.39 -3.74 1.96
C LEU A 139 9.51 -4.98 2.02
N LEU A 140 9.77 -5.95 1.16
CA LEU A 140 9.22 -7.28 1.26
C LEU A 140 10.31 -8.20 1.77
N LEU A 141 10.18 -8.70 3.00
CA LEU A 141 11.21 -9.49 3.69
C LEU A 141 10.80 -10.95 3.80
N ALA A 142 11.76 -11.85 3.65
CA ALA A 142 11.60 -13.25 4.01
C ALA A 142 11.82 -13.41 5.52
N LEU A 143 10.75 -13.74 6.25
CA LEU A 143 10.76 -13.91 7.70
C LEU A 143 10.27 -15.31 8.09
N ASP A 144 10.80 -15.86 9.18
CA ASP A 144 10.19 -17.06 9.78
C ASP A 144 8.77 -16.74 10.28
N PRO A 145 7.84 -17.73 10.33
CA PRO A 145 6.46 -17.50 10.72
C PRO A 145 6.29 -16.81 12.09
N GLY A 146 7.12 -17.16 13.07
CA GLY A 146 7.12 -16.51 14.40
C GLY A 146 7.63 -15.07 14.37
N GLN A 147 8.50 -14.71 13.41
CA GLN A 147 8.95 -13.33 13.20
C GLN A 147 7.94 -12.53 12.40
N ALA A 148 7.30 -13.15 11.41
CA ALA A 148 6.22 -12.55 10.66
C ALA A 148 5.06 -12.14 11.59
N ALA A 149 4.66 -13.02 12.52
CA ALA A 149 3.63 -12.70 13.51
C ALA A 149 3.99 -11.47 14.36
N ARG A 150 5.27 -11.32 14.73
CA ARG A 150 5.78 -10.15 15.48
C ARG A 150 5.87 -8.89 14.63
N ALA A 151 6.17 -9.02 13.34
CA ALA A 151 6.25 -7.88 12.42
C ALA A 151 4.86 -7.34 12.05
N VAL A 152 3.86 -8.21 11.89
CA VAL A 152 2.48 -7.80 11.54
C VAL A 152 1.74 -7.19 12.73
N SER A 153 2.14 -7.55 13.95
CA SER A 153 1.56 -7.02 15.21
C SER A 153 2.20 -5.72 15.70
N ALA A 154 3.14 -5.15 14.94
CA ALA A 154 3.99 -4.04 15.35
C ALA A 154 3.56 -2.67 14.75
N PRO A 155 4.01 -1.54 15.34
CA PRO A 155 3.22 -0.31 15.50
C PRO A 155 3.22 0.65 14.29
N GLU A 156 2.33 1.66 14.35
CA GLU A 156 2.09 2.69 13.32
C GLU A 156 3.34 3.46 12.87
N ARG A 157 4.37 3.58 13.72
CA ARG A 157 5.61 4.34 13.42
C ARG A 157 6.55 3.66 12.42
N GLY A 158 6.33 2.39 12.09
CA GLY A 158 7.18 1.62 11.17
C GLY A 158 8.45 1.06 11.83
N PHE A 159 9.33 0.48 11.01
CA PHE A 159 10.51 -0.25 11.47
C PHE A 159 11.83 0.44 11.08
N ALA A 160 12.86 0.22 11.88
CA ALA A 160 14.24 0.52 11.49
C ALA A 160 14.90 -0.74 10.91
N VAL A 161 15.86 -0.53 10.02
CA VAL A 161 16.64 -1.60 9.41
C VAL A 161 18.13 -1.34 9.50
N LEU A 162 18.91 -2.38 9.81
CA LEU A 162 20.36 -2.35 9.75
C LEU A 162 20.82 -3.22 8.56
N ILE A 163 21.56 -2.64 7.62
CA ILE A 163 22.10 -3.38 6.47
C ILE A 163 23.31 -4.18 6.94
N ARG A 164 23.31 -5.50 6.72
CA ARG A 164 24.51 -6.30 6.90
C ARG A 164 25.27 -6.35 5.57
N PRO A 165 26.58 -6.03 5.56
CA PRO A 165 27.42 -6.43 4.45
C PRO A 165 27.42 -7.97 4.40
N GLY A 166 26.99 -8.51 3.27
CA GLY A 166 27.05 -9.94 2.94
C GLY A 166 28.27 -10.25 2.13
#